data_AF-A0A521VNG9-F1
#
_entry.id   AF-A0A521VNG9-F1
#
_cell.length_a   1.000
_cell.length_b   1.000
_cell.length_c   1.000
_cell.angle_alpha   90.00
_cell.angle_beta   90.00
_cell.angle_gamma   90.00
#
_symmetry.space_group_name_H-M   'P 1'
#
loop_
_entity.id
_entity.type
_entity.pdbx_description
1 polymer ?
#
loop_
_entity_poly.entity_id
_entity_poly.type
_entity_poly.pdbx_seq_one_letter_code
_entity_poly.pdbx_strand_id
1 'polypeptide(L)'
;MKRLLRSAVLLAAAALGLAALPAHAEGKFGFVNTERIMRDSAPAQRAQKKIEGEFIKRDQELTKLADQLKRMQEELEKNSVTMAEGQRRTREREIGELDRDFQRKRREFQEDLNQRRNEELAQVLEQANRAIRLIAEQEKYDIIFQDAVYANPRIDITDKVIKSLDAKPPAR
;
A
#
# COMPACT_ATOMS: atom_id res chain seq x y z
N MET A 1 -3.02 1.35 78.30
CA MET A 1 -3.96 1.45 77.16
C MET A 1 -3.68 2.63 76.22
N LYS A 2 -3.66 3.89 76.68
CA LYS A 2 -3.45 5.07 75.80
C LYS A 2 -2.12 5.08 74.99
N ARG A 3 -1.04 4.48 75.51
CA ARG A 3 0.25 4.36 74.78
C ARG A 3 0.26 3.29 73.69
N LEU A 4 -0.51 2.20 73.86
CA LEU A 4 -0.69 1.12 72.88
C LEU A 4 -1.59 1.58 71.72
N LEU A 5 -2.63 2.36 72.04
CA LEU A 5 -3.49 3.01 71.03
C LEU A 5 -2.71 3.99 70.14
N ARG A 6 -1.76 4.76 70.70
CA ARG A 6 -0.92 5.70 69.93
C ARG A 6 0.06 4.99 69.00
N SER A 7 0.63 3.86 69.42
CA SER A 7 1.55 3.08 68.60
C SER A 7 0.83 2.31 67.48
N ALA A 8 -0.39 1.83 67.73
CA ALA A 8 -1.24 1.23 66.69
C ALA A 8 -1.66 2.26 65.62
N VAL A 9 -1.97 3.50 66.01
CA VAL A 9 -2.31 4.59 65.08
C VAL A 9 -1.10 5.00 64.23
N LEU A 10 0.10 5.05 64.80
CA LEU A 10 1.34 5.35 64.06
C LEU A 10 1.71 4.24 63.05
N LEU A 11 1.50 2.95 63.40
CA LEU A 11 1.71 1.83 62.48
C LEU A 11 0.68 1.79 61.35
N ALA A 12 -0.59 2.10 61.63
CA ALA A 12 -1.63 2.19 60.60
C ALA A 12 -1.39 3.37 59.64
N ALA A 13 -0.90 4.51 60.14
CA ALA A 13 -0.53 5.66 59.31
C ALA A 13 0.70 5.39 58.43
N ALA A 14 1.68 4.63 58.93
CA ALA A 14 2.84 4.21 58.14
C ALA A 14 2.46 3.19 57.05
N ALA A 15 1.50 2.30 57.30
CA ALA A 15 1.00 1.35 56.30
C ALA A 15 0.20 2.01 55.16
N LEU A 16 -0.51 3.11 55.44
CA LEU A 16 -1.22 3.91 54.43
C LEU A 16 -0.27 4.71 53.51
N GLY A 17 0.96 5.01 53.96
CA GLY A 17 1.97 5.72 53.16
C GLY A 17 2.64 4.87 52.05
N LEU A 18 2.64 3.55 52.18
CA LEU A 18 3.23 2.63 51.18
C LEU A 18 2.27 2.24 50.05
N ALA A 19 0.98 2.56 50.15
CA ALA A 19 -0.03 2.21 49.14
C ALA A 19 -0.15 3.25 48.01
N ALA A 20 0.53 4.39 48.10
CA ALA A 20 0.49 5.46 47.10
C ALA A 20 1.65 5.37 46.10
N LEU A 21 1.97 4.17 45.61
CA LEU A 21 2.74 4.09 44.37
C LEU A 21 1.85 4.67 43.28
N PRO A 22 2.29 5.69 42.52
CA PRO A 22 1.52 6.17 41.39
C PRO A 22 1.42 5.00 40.41
N ALA A 23 0.22 4.44 40.29
CA ALA A 23 -0.13 3.55 39.20
C ALA A 23 -0.02 4.38 37.92
N HIS A 24 1.19 4.50 37.38
CA HIS A 24 1.39 4.98 36.04
C HIS A 24 0.72 3.94 35.16
N ALA A 25 -0.50 4.24 34.70
CA ALA A 25 -1.05 3.59 33.54
C ALA A 25 -0.11 3.95 32.38
N GLU A 26 0.92 3.12 32.20
CA GLU A 26 1.87 3.27 31.11
C GLU A 26 1.08 2.98 29.83
N GLY A 27 0.75 4.05 29.10
CA GLY A 27 -0.02 3.97 27.88
C GLY A 27 0.66 3.01 26.91
N LYS A 28 -0.10 2.09 26.33
CA LYS A 28 0.41 1.12 25.37
C LYS A 28 0.33 1.70 23.97
N PHE A 29 1.47 2.21 23.51
CA PHE A 29 1.62 2.79 22.18
C PHE A 29 2.18 1.77 21.19
N GLY A 30 1.63 1.75 19.98
CA GLY A 30 2.13 0.95 18.86
C GLY A 30 2.57 1.84 17.70
N PHE A 31 3.36 1.26 16.80
CA PHE A 31 3.73 1.87 15.53
C PHE A 31 3.53 0.87 14.39
N VAL A 32 3.10 1.37 13.23
CA VAL A 32 3.01 0.59 11.99
C VAL A 32 3.63 1.36 10.83
N ASN A 33 4.37 0.64 9.99
CA ASN A 33 4.80 1.15 8.70
C ASN A 33 3.81 0.71 7.61
N THR A 34 2.93 1.62 7.21
CA THR A 34 1.89 1.34 6.22
C THR A 34 2.48 1.01 4.84
N GLU A 35 3.52 1.72 4.40
CA GLU A 35 4.17 1.43 3.11
C GLU A 35 4.69 -0.02 3.06
N ARG A 36 5.28 -0.47 4.16
CA ARG A 36 5.79 -1.84 4.29
C ARG A 36 4.66 -2.86 4.31
N ILE A 37 3.56 -2.59 5.00
CA ILE A 37 2.35 -3.45 4.95
C ILE A 37 1.82 -3.56 3.53
N MET A 38 1.73 -2.43 2.83
CA MET A 38 1.22 -2.34 1.45
C MET A 38 2.17 -2.94 0.41
N ARG A 39 3.44 -3.20 0.76
CA ARG A 39 4.42 -3.83 -0.13
C ARG A 39 4.59 -5.33 0.17
N ASP A 40 4.72 -5.67 1.44
CA ASP A 40 5.19 -6.99 1.86
C ASP A 40 4.04 -7.96 2.14
N SER A 41 2.81 -7.48 2.39
CA SER A 41 1.67 -8.35 2.73
C SER A 41 1.16 -9.18 1.54
N ALA A 42 0.67 -10.40 1.82
CA ALA A 42 0.15 -11.29 0.81
C ALA A 42 -1.07 -10.72 0.04
N PRO A 43 -2.02 -9.99 0.67
CA PRO A 43 -3.06 -9.27 -0.08
C PRO A 43 -2.50 -8.29 -1.10
N ALA A 44 -1.48 -7.51 -0.74
CA ALA A 44 -0.83 -6.56 -1.65
C ALA A 44 -0.15 -7.27 -2.83
N GLN A 45 0.62 -8.33 -2.55
CA GLN A 45 1.28 -9.09 -3.60
C GLN A 45 0.27 -9.76 -4.55
N ARG A 46 -0.86 -10.25 -4.02
CA ARG A 46 -1.95 -10.81 -4.84
C ARG A 46 -2.61 -9.74 -5.72
N ALA A 47 -2.91 -8.57 -5.17
CA ALA A 47 -3.43 -7.43 -5.92
C ALA A 47 -2.48 -7.05 -7.07
N GLN A 48 -1.18 -6.95 -6.80
CA GLN A 48 -0.18 -6.63 -7.81
C GLN A 48 -0.16 -7.65 -8.95
N LYS A 49 -0.14 -8.96 -8.63
CA LYS A 49 -0.17 -10.04 -9.64
C LYS A 49 -1.46 -10.05 -10.45
N LYS A 50 -2.59 -9.72 -9.81
CA LYS A 50 -3.90 -9.63 -10.47
C LYS A 50 -3.91 -8.49 -11.48
N ILE A 51 -3.44 -7.29 -11.09
CA ILE A 51 -3.32 -6.15 -11.99
C ILE A 51 -2.36 -6.48 -13.15
N GLU A 52 -1.21 -7.09 -12.87
CA GLU A 52 -0.28 -7.52 -13.93
C GLU A 52 -0.96 -8.45 -14.94
N GLY A 53 -1.70 -9.47 -14.47
CA GLY A 53 -2.45 -10.38 -15.33
C GLY A 53 -3.56 -9.71 -16.14
N GLU A 54 -4.26 -8.72 -15.56
CA GLU A 54 -5.32 -7.96 -16.23
C GLU A 54 -4.78 -7.04 -17.35
N PHE A 55 -3.54 -6.57 -17.24
CA PHE A 55 -2.98 -5.55 -18.12
C PHE A 55 -1.89 -6.04 -19.09
N ILE A 56 -1.30 -7.22 -18.86
CA ILE A 56 -0.19 -7.74 -19.68
C ILE A 56 -0.50 -7.79 -21.18
N LYS A 57 -1.73 -8.18 -21.57
CA LYS A 57 -2.11 -8.25 -22.99
C LYS A 57 -2.18 -6.87 -23.64
N ARG A 58 -2.69 -5.88 -22.91
CA ARG A 58 -2.81 -4.50 -23.40
C ARG A 58 -1.45 -3.81 -23.47
N ASP A 59 -0.57 -4.09 -22.52
CA ASP A 59 0.82 -3.63 -22.54
C ASP A 59 1.59 -4.19 -23.75
N GLN A 60 1.43 -5.49 -24.03
CA GLN A 60 1.99 -6.13 -25.23
C GLN A 60 1.42 -5.54 -26.53
N GLU A 61 0.12 -5.22 -26.56
CA GLU A 61 -0.51 -4.57 -27.71
C GLU A 61 0.07 -3.17 -27.96
N LEU A 62 0.21 -2.36 -26.91
CA LEU A 62 0.82 -1.03 -26.99
C LEU A 62 2.28 -1.10 -27.47
N THR A 63 3.04 -2.07 -26.97
CA THR A 63 4.42 -2.30 -27.42
C THR A 63 4.47 -2.63 -28.92
N LYS A 64 3.58 -3.52 -29.39
CA LYS A 64 3.51 -3.86 -30.82
C LYS A 64 3.15 -2.66 -31.70
N LEU A 65 2.20 -1.83 -31.25
CA LEU A 65 1.81 -0.61 -31.97
C LEU A 65 2.97 0.40 -32.03
N ALA A 66 3.70 0.59 -30.92
CA ALA A 66 4.87 1.45 -30.87
C ALA A 66 5.98 0.98 -31.83
N ASP A 67 6.27 -0.33 -31.83
CA ASP A 67 7.25 -0.92 -32.74
C ASP A 67 6.83 -0.81 -34.21
N GLN A 68 5.54 -0.99 -34.50
CA GLN A 68 5.00 -0.83 -35.85
C GLN A 68 5.11 0.62 -36.33
N LEU A 69 4.75 1.60 -35.48
CA LEU A 69 4.91 3.02 -35.78
C LEU A 69 6.36 3.36 -36.11
N LYS A 70 7.29 2.92 -35.25
CA LYS A 70 8.73 3.13 -35.45
C LYS A 70 9.21 2.54 -36.79
N ARG A 71 8.83 1.30 -37.11
CA ARG A 71 9.18 0.67 -38.39
C ARG A 71 8.63 1.44 -39.59
N MET A 72 7.36 1.86 -39.54
CA MET A 72 6.75 2.60 -40.64
C MET A 72 7.40 3.98 -40.85
N GLN A 73 7.77 4.66 -39.76
CA GLN A 73 8.50 5.93 -39.82
C GLN A 73 9.90 5.75 -40.43
N GLU A 74 10.66 4.74 -39.99
CA GLU A 74 11.98 4.44 -40.54
C GLU A 74 11.92 4.05 -42.03
N GLU A 75 10.90 3.28 -42.44
CA GLU A 75 10.67 2.93 -43.85
C GLU A 75 10.35 4.17 -44.70
N LEU A 76 9.49 5.06 -44.19
CA LEU A 76 9.12 6.30 -44.87
C LEU A 76 10.34 7.20 -45.06
N GLU A 77 11.16 7.36 -44.02
CA GLU A 77 12.38 8.17 -44.06
C GLU A 77 13.38 7.62 -45.08
N LYS A 78 13.69 6.32 -45.01
CA LYS A 78 14.65 5.65 -45.91
C LYS A 78 14.24 5.70 -47.38
N ASN A 79 12.96 5.49 -47.67
CA ASN A 79 12.46 5.41 -49.04
C ASN A 79 11.91 6.75 -49.56
N SER A 80 11.98 7.81 -48.76
CA SER A 80 11.34 9.10 -49.06
C SER A 80 11.71 9.62 -50.46
N VAL A 81 12.99 9.60 -50.81
CA VAL A 81 13.52 10.17 -52.07
C VAL A 81 13.12 9.34 -53.31
N THR A 82 12.90 8.04 -53.16
CA THR A 82 12.61 7.12 -54.27
C THR A 82 11.13 6.81 -54.43
N MET A 83 10.29 7.19 -53.46
CA MET A 83 8.88 6.83 -53.42
C MET A 83 8.00 7.85 -54.16
N ALA A 84 7.01 7.37 -54.91
CA ALA A 84 6.06 8.22 -55.61
C ALA A 84 5.21 9.05 -54.62
N GLU A 85 4.87 10.29 -54.97
CA GLU A 85 4.16 11.22 -54.08
C GLU A 85 2.83 10.63 -53.56
N GLY A 86 2.07 9.94 -54.41
CA GLY A 86 0.82 9.28 -54.00
C GLY A 86 1.04 8.18 -52.95
N GLN A 87 2.09 7.36 -53.12
CA GLN A 87 2.45 6.32 -52.14
C GLN A 87 2.93 6.94 -50.82
N ARG A 88 3.71 8.03 -50.90
CA ARG A 88 4.17 8.79 -49.73
C ARG A 88 2.99 9.29 -48.90
N ARG A 89 2.04 9.98 -49.55
CA ARG A 89 0.84 10.51 -48.87
C ARG A 89 0.00 9.41 -48.21
N THR A 90 -0.11 8.23 -48.84
CA THR A 90 -0.80 7.08 -48.25
C THR A 90 -0.08 6.58 -47.00
N ARG A 91 1.24 6.40 -47.04
CA ARG A 91 2.04 5.97 -45.87
C ARG A 91 1.98 6.99 -44.73
N GLU A 92 2.07 8.28 -45.03
CA GLU A 92 1.91 9.36 -44.03
C GLU A 92 0.54 9.31 -43.35
N ARG A 93 -0.54 9.04 -44.12
CA ARG A 93 -1.88 8.88 -43.58
C ARG A 93 -1.98 7.66 -42.65
N GLU A 94 -1.47 6.51 -43.08
CA GLU A 94 -1.48 5.28 -42.28
C GLU A 94 -0.70 5.46 -40.96
N ILE A 95 0.47 6.11 -41.01
CA ILE A 95 1.24 6.46 -39.80
C ILE A 95 0.41 7.37 -38.90
N GLY A 96 -0.24 8.39 -39.46
CA GLY A 96 -1.08 9.32 -38.68
C GLY A 96 -2.30 8.65 -38.06
N GLU A 97 -2.91 7.67 -38.72
CA GLU A 97 -4.01 6.89 -38.17
C GLU A 97 -3.54 5.97 -37.03
N LEU A 98 -2.44 5.26 -37.24
CA LEU A 98 -1.85 4.37 -36.24
C LEU A 98 -1.34 5.13 -35.01
N ASP A 99 -0.78 6.33 -35.19
CA ASP A 99 -0.33 7.15 -34.07
C ASP A 99 -1.54 7.60 -33.23
N ARG A 100 -2.62 8.09 -33.86
CA ARG A 100 -3.84 8.44 -33.12
C ARG A 100 -4.42 7.26 -32.34
N ASP A 101 -4.38 6.07 -32.94
CA ASP A 101 -4.82 4.83 -32.28
C ASP A 101 -3.94 4.49 -31.06
N PHE A 102 -2.62 4.50 -31.24
CA PHE A 102 -1.65 4.29 -30.18
C PHE A 102 -1.82 5.29 -29.04
N GLN A 103 -1.93 6.59 -29.35
CA GLN A 103 -2.13 7.63 -28.34
C GLN A 103 -3.43 7.43 -27.55
N ARG A 104 -4.52 7.01 -28.22
CA ARG A 104 -5.80 6.74 -27.57
C ARG A 104 -5.70 5.54 -26.63
N LYS A 105 -5.24 4.39 -27.14
CA LYS A 105 -5.07 3.16 -26.34
C LYS A 105 -4.12 3.37 -25.17
N ARG A 106 -3.07 4.18 -25.35
CA ARG A 106 -2.11 4.49 -24.29
C ARG A 106 -2.75 5.27 -23.15
N ARG A 107 -3.60 6.26 -23.46
CA ARG A 107 -4.35 7.02 -22.43
C ARG A 107 -5.32 6.12 -21.69
N GLU A 108 -6.15 5.37 -22.43
CA GLU A 108 -7.11 4.41 -21.85
C GLU A 108 -6.40 3.41 -20.94
N PHE A 109 -5.27 2.84 -21.39
CA PHE A 109 -4.46 1.93 -20.58
C PHE A 109 -3.97 2.58 -19.27
N GLN A 110 -3.47 3.81 -19.32
CA GLN A 110 -2.96 4.51 -18.14
C GLN A 110 -4.09 4.85 -17.15
N GLU A 111 -5.22 5.32 -17.65
CA GLU A 111 -6.41 5.64 -16.86
C GLU A 111 -6.93 4.39 -16.15
N ASP A 112 -7.17 3.32 -16.90
CA ASP A 112 -7.62 2.03 -16.36
C ASP A 112 -6.60 1.47 -15.36
N LEU A 113 -5.30 1.51 -15.67
CA LEU A 113 -4.27 0.97 -14.79
C LEU A 113 -4.24 1.72 -13.46
N ASN A 114 -4.34 3.05 -13.50
CA ASN A 114 -4.37 3.88 -12.30
C ASN A 114 -5.65 3.64 -11.50
N GLN A 115 -6.80 3.55 -12.15
CA GLN A 115 -8.06 3.23 -11.49
C GLN A 115 -7.98 1.88 -10.79
N ARG A 116 -7.54 0.84 -11.49
CA ARG A 116 -7.44 -0.52 -10.94
C ARG A 116 -6.42 -0.63 -9.81
N ARG A 117 -5.28 0.06 -9.92
CA ARG A 117 -4.33 0.19 -8.81
C ARG A 117 -4.96 0.83 -7.58
N ASN A 118 -5.68 1.94 -7.75
CA ASN A 118 -6.33 2.63 -6.64
C ASN A 118 -7.40 1.76 -5.98
N GLU A 119 -8.22 1.06 -6.76
CA GLU A 119 -9.24 0.13 -6.26
C GLU A 119 -8.63 -0.99 -5.41
N GLU A 120 -7.61 -1.68 -5.93
CA GLU A 120 -6.98 -2.79 -5.21
C GLU A 120 -6.18 -2.31 -3.98
N LEU A 121 -5.47 -1.17 -4.08
CA LEU A 121 -4.79 -0.57 -2.93
C LEU A 121 -5.77 -0.15 -1.84
N ALA A 122 -6.94 0.40 -2.20
CA ALA A 122 -7.97 0.74 -1.22
C ALA A 122 -8.47 -0.52 -0.48
N GLN A 123 -8.65 -1.64 -1.18
CA GLN A 123 -9.06 -2.91 -0.56
C GLN A 123 -8.00 -3.48 0.38
N VAL A 124 -6.72 -3.38 0.02
CA VAL A 124 -5.61 -3.82 0.88
C VAL A 124 -5.51 -2.93 2.12
N LEU A 125 -5.64 -1.61 1.95
CA LEU A 125 -5.64 -0.65 3.07
C LEU A 125 -6.80 -0.92 4.04
N GLU A 126 -7.99 -1.22 3.52
CA GLU A 126 -9.14 -1.57 4.35
C GLU A 126 -8.87 -2.85 5.17
N GLN A 127 -8.28 -3.88 4.55
CA GLN A 127 -7.87 -5.10 5.23
C GLN A 127 -6.82 -4.82 6.31
N ALA A 128 -5.80 -4.01 6.00
CA ALA A 128 -4.77 -3.60 6.95
C ALA A 128 -5.36 -2.87 8.16
N ASN A 129 -6.26 -1.91 7.93
CA ASN A 129 -6.94 -1.18 9.00
C ASN A 129 -7.74 -2.11 9.91
N ARG A 130 -8.42 -3.12 9.36
CA ARG A 130 -9.12 -4.13 10.18
C ARG A 130 -8.16 -4.97 11.01
N ALA A 131 -7.04 -5.42 10.43
CA ALA A 131 -6.02 -6.18 11.15
C ALA A 131 -5.38 -5.36 12.28
N ILE A 132 -5.06 -4.08 12.02
CA ILE A 132 -4.53 -3.15 13.01
C ILE A 132 -5.50 -3.00 14.18
N ARG A 133 -6.81 -2.79 13.91
CA ARG A 133 -7.83 -2.67 14.96
C ARG A 133 -7.97 -3.94 15.79
N LEU A 134 -7.99 -5.11 15.16
CA LEU A 134 -8.06 -6.39 15.88
C LEU A 134 -6.86 -6.57 16.80
N ILE A 135 -5.65 -6.26 16.33
CA ILE A 135 -4.43 -6.32 17.15
C ILE A 135 -4.48 -5.29 18.27
N ALA A 136 -4.94 -4.06 17.98
CA ALA A 136 -5.08 -3.01 18.98
C ALA A 136 -5.98 -3.45 20.15
N GLU A 137 -7.16 -4.00 19.84
CA GLU A 137 -8.13 -4.46 20.82
C GLU A 137 -7.62 -5.67 21.62
N GLN A 138 -7.10 -6.69 20.93
CA GLN A 138 -6.61 -7.92 21.57
C GLN A 138 -5.44 -7.65 22.52
N GLU A 139 -4.57 -6.72 22.14
CA GLU A 139 -3.37 -6.40 22.90
C GLU A 139 -3.51 -5.14 23.75
N LYS A 140 -4.68 -4.50 23.76
CA LYS A 140 -5.00 -3.31 24.57
C LYS A 140 -4.06 -2.13 24.28
N TYR A 141 -3.81 -1.84 23.01
CA TYR A 141 -3.13 -0.61 22.61
C TYR A 141 -4.07 0.59 22.79
N ASP A 142 -3.56 1.68 23.36
CA ASP A 142 -4.29 2.94 23.48
C ASP A 142 -4.27 3.71 22.16
N ILE A 143 -3.11 3.74 21.49
CA ILE A 143 -2.90 4.43 20.21
C ILE A 143 -1.87 3.66 19.37
N ILE A 144 -2.11 3.60 18.06
CA ILE A 144 -1.13 3.13 17.07
C ILE A 144 -0.82 4.28 16.12
N PHE A 145 0.46 4.62 16.01
CA PHE A 145 0.97 5.64 15.11
C PHE A 145 1.40 5.04 13.77
N GLN A 146 1.21 5.77 12.69
CA GLN A 146 1.64 5.37 11.34
C GLN A 146 2.74 6.26 10.77
N ASP A 147 2.86 7.51 11.26
CA ASP A 147 3.81 8.51 10.78
C ASP A 147 4.76 8.91 11.92
N ALA A 148 6.01 8.46 11.83
CA ALA A 148 7.05 8.79 12.78
C ALA A 148 8.42 8.89 12.08
N VAL A 149 9.22 9.89 12.46
CA VAL A 149 10.62 10.00 12.01
C VAL A 149 11.46 8.84 12.55
N TYR A 150 11.16 8.39 13.76
CA TYR A 150 11.76 7.22 14.40
C TYR A 150 10.72 6.53 15.28
N ALA A 151 10.63 5.22 15.15
CA ALA A 151 9.89 4.35 16.06
C ALA A 151 10.84 3.33 16.64
N ASN A 152 10.79 3.14 17.96
CA ASN A 152 11.57 2.08 18.60
C ASN A 152 11.05 0.71 18.11
N PRO A 153 11.90 -0.22 17.64
CA PRO A 153 11.47 -1.53 17.18
C PRO A 153 10.60 -2.31 18.18
N ARG A 154 10.72 -2.01 19.48
CA ARG A 154 9.90 -2.60 20.54
C ARG A 154 8.41 -2.30 20.42
N ILE A 155 8.05 -1.13 19.89
CA ILE A 155 6.64 -0.70 19.72
C ILE A 155 6.15 -0.92 18.29
N ASP A 156 7.03 -1.32 17.38
CA ASP A 156 6.68 -1.60 15.98
C ASP A 156 5.95 -2.95 15.89
N ILE A 157 4.70 -2.89 15.44
CA ILE A 157 3.84 -4.07 15.24
C ILE A 157 3.66 -4.41 13.75
N THR A 158 4.41 -3.79 12.83
CA THR A 158 4.28 -3.95 11.38
C THR A 158 4.29 -5.43 10.97
N ASP A 159 5.27 -6.20 11.45
CA ASP A 159 5.36 -7.65 11.15
C ASP A 159 4.16 -8.43 11.65
N LYS A 160 3.59 -8.03 12.79
CA LYS A 160 2.42 -8.66 13.37
C LYS A 160 1.18 -8.41 12.51
N VAL A 161 1.03 -7.17 12.02
CA VAL A 161 -0.03 -6.80 11.08
C VAL A 161 0.11 -7.58 9.78
N ILE A 162 1.32 -7.64 9.20
CA ILE A 162 1.58 -8.43 7.97
C ILE A 162 1.19 -9.90 8.18
N LYS A 163 1.64 -10.52 9.27
CA LYS A 163 1.27 -11.91 9.59
C LYS A 163 -0.24 -12.10 9.75
N SER A 164 -0.94 -11.13 10.34
CA SER A 164 -2.39 -11.16 10.47
C SER A 164 -3.11 -11.05 9.12
N LEU A 165 -2.53 -10.36 8.14
CA LEU A 165 -3.08 -10.23 6.78
C LEU A 165 -2.79 -11.45 5.90
N ASP A 166 -1.68 -12.13 6.18
CA ASP A 166 -1.28 -13.34 5.48
C ASP A 166 -2.06 -14.57 5.96
N ALA A 167 -2.50 -14.55 7.22
CA ALA A 167 -3.46 -15.51 7.74
C ALA A 167 -4.76 -15.40 6.93
N LYS A 168 -5.10 -16.49 6.22
CA LYS A 168 -6.31 -16.59 5.40
C LYS A 168 -7.51 -16.17 6.27
N PRO A 169 -8.33 -15.18 5.85
CA PRO A 169 -9.52 -14.84 6.63
C PRO A 169 -10.36 -16.12 6.78
N PRO A 170 -10.92 -16.39 7.98
CA PRO A 170 -11.88 -17.48 8.12
C PRO A 170 -12.97 -17.26 7.08
N ALA A 171 -13.31 -18.32 6.34
CA ALA A 171 -14.43 -18.29 5.41
C ALA A 171 -15.66 -17.79 6.20
N ARG A 172 -16.29 -16.72 5.71
CA ARG A 172 -17.58 -16.29 6.22
C ARG A 172 -18.64 -17.33 5.92
#